data_AF-A0A8T3MW76-F1
#
_entry.id   AF-A0A8T3MW76-F1
#
_cell.length_a   1.000
_cell.length_b   1.000
_cell.length_c   1.000
_cell.angle_alpha   90.00
_cell.angle_beta   90.00
_cell.angle_gamma   90.00
#
_symmetry.space_group_name_H-M   'P 1'
#
loop_
_entity.id
_entity.type
_entity.pdbx_description
1 polymer ?
#
loop_
_entity_poly.entity_id
_entity_poly.type
_entity_poly.pdbx_seq_one_letter_code
_entity_poly.pdbx_strand_id
1 'polypeptide(L)'
;YHGNVHLFMAVLIVLGFRYPVAWAGIVLLKVSPGIGALWFAFRGEWRKFAIAVGATVAIAGVSYVLTPDLWRQYTATMLDNLAYVPTDQPHPFPIPLAIRLAASVAILWWGARTDRGWTVAVAATLSLPIIWIHGLTLLIAAIPLWREDRARREAASVANDTVDLGADRQLRPGMTRP
;
A
#
# COMPACT_ATOMS: atom_id res chain seq x y z
N TYR A 1 -3.94 24.97 -12.61
CA TYR A 1 -2.95 23.95 -12.21
C TYR A 1 -3.61 22.93 -11.29
N HIS A 2 -3.68 21.66 -11.68
CA HIS A 2 -4.35 20.60 -10.93
C HIS A 2 -3.53 20.22 -9.69
N GLY A 3 -3.72 20.92 -8.56
CA GLY A 3 -3.05 20.60 -7.30
C GLY A 3 -3.39 19.18 -6.87
N ASN A 4 -2.50 18.23 -7.14
CA ASN A 4 -2.76 16.81 -6.93
C ASN A 4 -1.91 16.23 -5.81
N VAL A 5 -2.60 15.59 -4.86
CA VAL A 5 -2.03 14.92 -3.69
C VAL A 5 -1.39 13.55 -3.99
N HIS A 6 -1.35 13.08 -5.23
CA HIS A 6 -0.81 11.75 -5.57
C HIS A 6 0.66 11.55 -5.18
N LEU A 7 1.53 12.54 -5.44
CA LEU A 7 2.93 12.46 -5.02
C LEU A 7 3.06 12.40 -3.50
N PHE A 8 2.24 13.17 -2.79
CA PHE A 8 2.19 13.13 -1.32
C PHE A 8 1.71 11.75 -0.82
N MET A 9 0.68 11.17 -1.45
CA MET A 9 0.24 9.80 -1.13
C MET A 9 1.32 8.75 -1.43
N ALA A 10 2.13 8.92 -2.47
CA ALA A 10 3.27 8.03 -2.73
C ALA A 10 4.28 8.04 -1.57
N VAL A 11 4.58 9.23 -1.01
CA VAL A 11 5.42 9.36 0.19
C VAL A 11 4.77 8.68 1.39
N LEU A 12 3.46 8.90 1.61
CA LEU A 12 2.73 8.25 2.71
C LEU A 12 2.71 6.73 2.59
N ILE A 13 2.66 6.15 1.38
CA ILE A 13 2.73 4.70 1.18
C ILE A 13 4.06 4.17 1.73
N VAL A 14 5.18 4.80 1.34
CA VAL A 14 6.52 4.39 1.79
C VAL A 14 6.65 4.55 3.31
N LEU A 15 6.28 5.71 3.85
CA LEU A 15 6.29 5.96 5.29
C LEU A 15 5.37 4.99 6.05
N GLY A 16 4.25 4.59 5.44
CA GLY A 16 3.25 3.70 6.02
C GLY A 16 3.78 2.33 6.39
N PHE A 17 4.83 1.82 5.72
CA PHE A 17 5.48 0.56 6.09
C PHE A 17 6.19 0.65 7.46
N ARG A 18 6.70 1.84 7.81
CA ARG A 18 7.39 2.11 9.08
C ARG A 18 6.46 2.70 10.15
N TYR A 19 5.56 3.60 9.75
CA TYR A 19 4.64 4.35 10.61
C TYR A 19 3.20 4.09 10.14
N PRO A 20 2.51 3.06 10.67
CA PRO A 20 1.20 2.66 10.16
C PRO A 20 0.12 3.76 10.22
N VAL A 21 0.28 4.75 11.10
CA VAL A 21 -0.60 5.93 11.20
C VAL A 21 -0.62 6.75 9.90
N ALA A 22 0.46 6.73 9.09
CA ALA A 22 0.52 7.45 7.82
C ALA A 22 -0.57 7.01 6.82
N TRP A 23 -1.08 5.78 6.95
CA TRP A 23 -2.20 5.29 6.15
C TRP A 23 -3.50 6.06 6.36
N ALA A 24 -3.70 6.65 7.54
CA ALA A 24 -4.85 7.51 7.78
C ALA A 24 -4.85 8.71 6.82
N GLY A 25 -3.69 9.29 6.55
CA GLY A 25 -3.55 10.36 5.56
C GLY A 25 -3.97 9.91 4.15
N ILE A 26 -3.63 8.69 3.74
CA ILE A 26 -4.03 8.16 2.43
C ILE A 26 -5.56 7.99 2.39
N VAL A 27 -6.13 7.27 3.36
CA VAL A 27 -7.57 6.95 3.39
C VAL A 27 -8.43 8.21 3.45
N LEU A 28 -8.04 9.18 4.28
CA LEU A 28 -8.76 10.45 4.46
C LEU A 28 -8.64 11.37 3.25
N LEU A 29 -7.52 11.35 2.52
CA LEU A 29 -7.36 12.12 1.29
C LEU A 29 -8.08 11.49 0.10
N LYS A 30 -8.01 10.15 -0.01
CA LYS A 30 -8.72 9.33 -1.00
C LYS A 30 -8.97 7.93 -0.46
N VAL A 31 -10.24 7.56 -0.38
CA VAL A 31 -10.66 6.27 0.18
C VAL A 31 -10.06 5.08 -0.57
N SER A 32 -10.12 5.08 -1.92
CA SER A 32 -9.78 3.89 -2.72
C SER A 32 -8.30 3.46 -2.63
N PRO A 33 -7.30 4.35 -2.76
CA PRO A 33 -5.88 4.02 -2.54
C PRO A 33 -5.58 3.49 -1.13
N GLY A 34 -6.46 3.76 -0.15
CA GLY A 34 -6.40 3.21 1.20
C GLY A 34 -6.41 1.68 1.25
N ILE A 35 -6.83 1.00 0.18
CA ILE A 35 -6.78 -0.46 0.05
C ILE A 35 -5.38 -1.03 0.27
N GLY A 36 -4.32 -0.25 0.01
CA GLY A 36 -2.94 -0.65 0.27
C GLY A 36 -2.67 -1.08 1.72
N ALA A 37 -3.44 -0.58 2.70
CA ALA A 37 -3.31 -0.98 4.10
C ALA A 37 -3.66 -2.47 4.33
N LEU A 38 -4.46 -3.10 3.45
CA LEU A 38 -4.76 -4.53 3.49
C LEU A 38 -3.51 -5.41 3.37
N TRP A 39 -2.41 -4.86 2.83
CA TRP A 39 -1.10 -5.48 2.85
C TRP A 39 -0.75 -6.06 4.23
N PHE A 40 -0.93 -5.27 5.29
CA PHE A 40 -0.58 -5.70 6.64
C PHE A 40 -1.47 -6.84 7.12
N ALA A 41 -2.76 -6.80 6.81
CA ALA A 41 -3.67 -7.89 7.14
C ALA A 41 -3.26 -9.20 6.43
N PHE A 42 -2.97 -9.15 5.14
CA PHE A 42 -2.54 -10.32 4.36
C PHE A 42 -1.17 -10.87 4.79
N ARG A 43 -0.30 -10.00 5.33
CA ARG A 43 0.97 -10.39 5.96
C ARG A 43 0.83 -10.97 7.36
N GLY A 44 -0.34 -10.89 7.99
CA GLY A 44 -0.52 -11.21 9.40
C GLY A 44 0.03 -10.15 10.36
N GLU A 45 0.38 -8.95 9.86
CA GLU A 45 0.84 -7.79 10.64
C GLU A 45 -0.36 -7.02 11.25
N TRP A 46 -1.24 -7.75 11.96
CA TRP A 46 -2.53 -7.27 12.46
C TRP A 46 -2.43 -6.01 13.32
N ARG A 47 -1.34 -5.86 14.10
CA ARG A 47 -1.10 -4.66 14.89
C ARG A 47 -0.93 -3.42 14.00
N LYS A 48 -0.17 -3.51 12.90
CA LYS A 48 0.00 -2.37 11.98
C LYS A 48 -1.31 -2.05 11.28
N PHE A 49 -2.04 -3.08 10.86
CA PHE A 49 -3.36 -2.91 10.27
C PHE A 49 -4.33 -2.21 11.24
N ALA A 50 -4.39 -2.67 12.49
CA ALA A 50 -5.22 -2.08 13.53
C ALA A 50 -4.84 -0.63 13.83
N ILE A 51 -3.55 -0.28 13.82
CA ILE A 51 -3.11 1.12 13.98
C ILE A 51 -3.56 1.97 12.79
N ALA A 52 -3.41 1.49 11.56
CA ALA A 52 -3.83 2.21 10.36
C ALA A 52 -5.36 2.48 10.36
N VAL A 53 -6.16 1.45 10.62
CA VAL A 53 -7.62 1.55 10.70
C VAL A 53 -8.04 2.39 11.90
N GLY A 54 -7.48 2.12 13.08
CA GLY A 54 -7.79 2.81 14.31
C GLY A 54 -7.49 4.31 14.26
N ALA A 55 -6.34 4.71 13.71
CA ALA A 55 -6.00 6.12 13.53
C ALA A 55 -6.98 6.82 12.56
N THR A 56 -7.35 6.14 11.46
CA THR A 56 -8.34 6.66 10.51
C THR A 56 -9.69 6.87 11.17
N VAL A 57 -10.18 5.87 11.90
CA VAL A 57 -11.47 5.93 12.62
C VAL A 57 -11.44 6.96 13.73
N ALA A 58 -10.33 7.10 14.46
CA ALA A 58 -10.20 8.11 15.52
C ALA A 58 -10.27 9.53 14.95
N ILE A 59 -9.53 9.82 13.88
CA ILE A 59 -9.54 11.15 13.25
C ILE A 59 -10.92 11.45 12.64
N ALA A 60 -11.49 10.49 11.91
CA ALA A 60 -12.81 10.63 11.32
C ALA A 60 -13.90 10.79 12.39
N GLY A 61 -13.81 10.03 13.50
CA GLY A 61 -14.75 10.07 14.61
C GLY A 61 -14.71 11.40 15.36
N VAL A 62 -13.52 11.93 15.66
CA VAL A 62 -13.37 13.27 16.25
C VAL A 62 -13.95 14.33 15.30
N SER A 63 -13.63 14.25 14.00
CA SER A 63 -14.21 15.14 13.00
C SER A 63 -15.74 15.04 12.95
N TYR A 64 -16.30 13.84 13.03
CA TYR A 64 -17.74 13.61 13.03
C TYR A 64 -18.44 14.22 14.24
N VAL A 65 -17.87 14.05 15.43
CA VAL A 65 -18.42 14.65 16.67
C VAL A 65 -18.43 16.16 16.61
N LEU A 66 -17.40 16.77 16.00
CA LEU A 66 -17.30 18.23 15.88
C LEU A 66 -18.21 18.80 14.79
N THR A 67 -18.39 18.10 13.66
CA THR A 67 -19.14 18.61 12.50
C THR A 67 -20.04 17.56 11.85
N PRO A 68 -21.07 17.04 12.56
CA PRO A 68 -21.88 15.93 12.09
C PRO A 68 -22.70 16.25 10.82
N ASP A 69 -23.10 17.50 10.62
CA ASP A 69 -23.82 17.94 9.42
C ASP A 69 -22.96 17.82 8.15
N LEU A 70 -21.68 18.17 8.24
CA LEU A 70 -20.75 18.06 7.11
C LEU A 70 -20.53 16.60 6.70
N TRP A 71 -20.50 15.69 7.67
CA TRP A 71 -20.40 14.25 7.39
C TRP A 71 -21.65 13.71 6.70
N ARG A 72 -22.85 14.11 7.13
CA ARG A 72 -24.10 13.74 6.44
C ARG A 72 -24.10 14.22 4.99
N GLN A 73 -23.73 15.48 4.76
CA GLN A 73 -23.63 16.05 3.41
C GLN A 73 -22.58 15.33 2.56
N TYR A 74 -21.39 15.12 3.11
CA TYR A 74 -20.31 14.38 2.45
C TYR A 74 -20.74 12.97 2.04
N THR A 75 -21.37 12.22 2.95
CA THR A 75 -21.86 10.87 2.66
C THR A 75 -22.92 10.86 1.57
N ALA A 76 -23.87 11.78 1.61
CA ALA A 76 -24.87 11.92 0.54
C ALA A 76 -24.19 12.19 -0.82
N THR A 77 -23.28 13.15 -0.89
CA THR A 77 -22.52 13.46 -2.11
C THR A 77 -21.70 12.26 -2.61
N MET A 78 -21.07 11.50 -1.72
CA MET A 78 -20.32 10.30 -2.11
C MET A 78 -21.24 9.22 -2.72
N LEU A 79 -22.42 9.01 -2.14
CA LEU A 79 -23.40 8.04 -2.64
C LEU A 79 -23.97 8.47 -4.00
N ASP A 80 -24.30 9.75 -4.17
CA ASP A 80 -24.78 10.29 -5.45
C ASP A 80 -23.72 10.13 -6.55
N ASN A 81 -22.43 10.31 -6.21
CA ASN A 81 -21.32 10.12 -7.14
C ASN A 81 -21.09 8.65 -7.56
N LEU A 82 -21.61 7.65 -6.84
CA LEU A 82 -21.46 6.24 -7.24
C LEU A 82 -22.23 5.91 -8.52
N ALA A 83 -23.33 6.62 -8.79
CA ALA A 83 -24.14 6.44 -9.99
C ALA A 83 -23.68 7.33 -11.16
N TYR A 84 -22.75 8.26 -10.91
CA TYR A 84 -22.27 9.19 -11.93
C TYR A 84 -21.30 8.49 -12.89
N VAL A 85 -21.71 8.39 -14.16
CA VAL A 85 -20.86 7.93 -15.27
C VAL A 85 -20.62 9.14 -16.18
N PRO A 86 -19.39 9.71 -16.21
CA PRO A 86 -19.07 10.81 -17.11
C PRO A 86 -19.22 10.34 -18.56
N THR A 87 -20.14 10.94 -19.31
CA THR A 87 -20.39 10.62 -20.73
C THR A 87 -19.58 11.50 -21.68
N ASP A 88 -18.98 12.56 -21.16
CA ASP A 88 -18.41 13.71 -21.85
C ASP A 88 -16.89 13.85 -21.67
N GLN A 89 -16.27 13.03 -20.81
CA GLN A 89 -14.81 13.03 -20.60
C GLN A 89 -14.19 11.69 -21.03
N PRO A 90 -13.28 11.69 -22.02
CA PRO A 90 -12.54 10.48 -22.37
C PRO A 90 -11.74 9.98 -21.17
N HIS A 91 -12.15 8.84 -20.61
CA HIS A 91 -11.39 8.16 -19.57
C HIS A 91 -10.22 7.41 -20.21
N PRO A 92 -8.95 7.71 -19.83
CA PRO A 92 -7.80 7.01 -20.41
C PRO A 92 -7.83 5.49 -20.14
N PHE A 93 -8.52 5.06 -19.09
CA PHE A 93 -8.64 3.65 -18.68
C PHE A 93 -10.10 3.28 -18.40
N PRO A 94 -10.85 2.77 -19.40
CA PRO A 94 -12.28 2.47 -19.27
C PRO A 94 -12.57 1.14 -18.54
N ILE A 95 -11.68 0.72 -17.63
CA ILE A 95 -11.87 -0.53 -16.86
C ILE A 95 -12.74 -0.23 -15.64
N PRO A 96 -13.87 -0.94 -15.44
CA PRO A 96 -14.73 -0.77 -14.27
C PRO A 96 -13.95 -0.81 -12.96
N LEU A 97 -14.29 0.11 -12.03
CA LEU A 97 -13.60 0.23 -10.75
C LEU A 97 -13.64 -1.09 -9.95
N ALA A 98 -14.77 -1.81 -9.96
CA ALA A 98 -14.91 -3.09 -9.26
C ALA A 98 -13.87 -4.13 -9.73
N ILE A 99 -13.64 -4.24 -11.04
CA ILE A 99 -12.64 -5.15 -11.63
C ILE A 99 -11.23 -4.72 -11.18
N ARG A 100 -10.95 -3.41 -11.21
CA ARG A 100 -9.67 -2.87 -10.76
C ARG A 100 -9.42 -3.07 -9.27
N LEU A 101 -10.45 -2.94 -8.43
CA LEU A 101 -10.35 -3.22 -6.99
C LEU A 101 -10.11 -4.71 -6.73
N ALA A 102 -10.81 -5.60 -7.43
CA ALA A 102 -10.58 -7.04 -7.32
C ALA A 102 -9.13 -7.40 -7.70
N ALA A 103 -8.64 -6.85 -8.81
CA ALA A 103 -7.25 -7.01 -9.22
C ALA A 103 -6.26 -6.40 -8.21
N SER A 104 -6.56 -5.24 -7.63
CA SER A 104 -5.75 -4.59 -6.60
C SER A 104 -5.63 -5.46 -5.36
N VAL A 105 -6.72 -6.07 -4.90
CA VAL A 105 -6.74 -7.02 -3.78
C VAL A 105 -5.91 -8.26 -4.10
N ALA A 106 -6.06 -8.84 -5.30
CA ALA A 106 -5.30 -10.00 -5.71
C ALA A 106 -3.78 -9.72 -5.76
N ILE A 107 -3.39 -8.56 -6.30
CA ILE A 107 -1.99 -8.09 -6.34
C ILE A 107 -1.43 -7.90 -4.93
N LEU A 108 -2.19 -7.26 -4.03
CA LEU A 108 -1.79 -7.06 -2.63
C LEU A 108 -1.64 -8.38 -1.90
N TRP A 109 -2.59 -9.29 -2.07
CA TRP A 109 -2.55 -10.61 -1.45
C TRP A 109 -1.32 -11.38 -1.91
N TRP A 110 -1.10 -11.48 -3.22
CA TRP A 110 0.08 -12.15 -3.79
C TRP A 110 1.39 -11.50 -3.31
N GLY A 111 1.45 -10.17 -3.35
CA GLY A 111 2.62 -9.43 -2.91
C GLY A 111 2.91 -9.66 -1.43
N ALA A 112 1.88 -9.63 -0.57
CA ALA A 112 1.99 -9.83 0.87
C ALA A 112 2.49 -11.24 1.18
N ARG A 113 1.95 -12.25 0.50
CA ARG A 113 2.35 -13.65 0.68
C ARG A 113 3.75 -13.95 0.16
N THR A 114 4.32 -13.05 -0.64
CA THR A 114 5.63 -13.24 -1.27
C THR A 114 6.65 -12.14 -0.98
N ASP A 115 6.38 -11.31 0.02
CA ASP A 115 7.26 -10.23 0.48
C ASP A 115 7.73 -9.30 -0.66
N ARG A 116 6.76 -8.76 -1.40
CA ARG A 116 6.93 -7.80 -2.50
C ARG A 116 6.20 -6.48 -2.21
N GLY A 117 6.79 -5.61 -1.39
CA GLY A 117 6.21 -4.33 -0.98
C GLY A 117 5.85 -3.40 -2.14
N TRP A 118 6.57 -3.46 -3.27
CA TRP A 118 6.26 -2.64 -4.46
C TRP A 118 4.84 -2.84 -5.01
N THR A 119 4.23 -4.00 -4.77
CA THR A 119 2.85 -4.31 -5.20
C THR A 119 1.83 -3.37 -4.55
N VAL A 120 2.13 -2.80 -3.38
CA VAL A 120 1.28 -1.82 -2.70
C VAL A 120 1.10 -0.55 -3.53
N ALA A 121 2.18 -0.05 -4.15
CA ALA A 121 2.12 1.12 -5.01
C ALA A 121 1.27 0.85 -6.27
N VAL A 122 1.40 -0.35 -6.85
CA VAL A 122 0.63 -0.78 -8.02
C VAL A 122 -0.85 -0.91 -7.68
N ALA A 123 -1.20 -1.59 -6.60
CA ALA A 123 -2.57 -1.74 -6.15
C ALA A 123 -3.21 -0.40 -5.79
N ALA A 124 -2.50 0.48 -5.07
CA ALA A 124 -2.98 1.82 -4.74
C ALA A 124 -3.26 2.65 -6.02
N THR A 125 -2.40 2.54 -7.04
CA THR A 125 -2.59 3.21 -8.33
C THR A 125 -3.80 2.66 -9.07
N LEU A 126 -3.93 1.32 -9.13
CA LEU A 126 -5.02 0.64 -9.83
C LEU A 126 -6.39 0.92 -9.20
N SER A 127 -6.42 1.07 -7.88
CA SER A 127 -7.61 1.39 -7.11
C SER A 127 -8.10 2.84 -7.24
N LEU A 128 -7.34 3.74 -7.89
CA LEU A 128 -7.77 5.12 -8.10
C LEU A 128 -9.13 5.14 -8.81
N PRO A 129 -10.12 5.94 -8.36
CA PRO A 129 -11.44 5.95 -8.97
C PRO A 129 -11.35 6.28 -10.47
N ILE A 130 -10.51 7.26 -10.81
CA ILE A 130 -10.14 7.60 -12.18
C ILE A 130 -8.62 7.63 -12.27
N ILE A 131 -8.04 6.89 -13.22
CA ILE A 131 -6.60 6.91 -13.47
C ILE A 131 -6.32 7.95 -14.56
N TRP A 132 -5.67 9.03 -14.14
CA TRP A 132 -5.09 10.06 -15.01
C TRP A 132 -3.57 10.02 -14.93
N ILE A 133 -2.88 10.76 -15.81
CA ILE A 133 -1.41 10.84 -15.86
C ILE A 133 -0.81 11.16 -14.49
N HIS A 134 -1.41 12.09 -13.75
CA HIS A 134 -0.96 12.44 -12.40
C HIS A 134 -1.16 11.32 -11.36
N GLY A 135 -2.12 10.41 -11.58
CA GLY A 135 -2.33 9.22 -10.74
C GLY A 135 -1.16 8.24 -10.80
N LEU A 136 -0.46 8.18 -11.94
CA LEU A 136 0.70 7.31 -12.12
C LEU A 136 1.87 7.69 -11.21
N THR A 137 1.89 8.90 -10.65
CA THR A 137 2.92 9.29 -9.67
C THR A 137 2.90 8.46 -8.39
N LEU A 138 1.80 7.75 -8.07
CA LEU A 138 1.77 6.77 -6.98
C LEU A 138 2.78 5.64 -7.19
N LEU A 139 3.05 5.26 -8.44
CA LEU A 139 4.01 4.20 -8.78
C LEU A 139 5.44 4.54 -8.37
N ILE A 140 5.77 5.81 -8.13
CA ILE A 140 7.09 6.22 -7.62
C ILE A 140 7.40 5.51 -6.28
N ALA A 141 6.37 5.24 -5.46
CA ALA A 141 6.54 4.50 -4.21
C ALA A 141 7.06 3.06 -4.41
N ALA A 142 6.90 2.47 -5.60
CA ALA A 142 7.42 1.14 -5.93
C ALA A 142 8.96 1.10 -5.87
N ILE A 143 9.64 2.20 -6.20
CA ILE A 143 11.10 2.26 -6.28
C ILE A 143 11.77 1.99 -4.92
N PRO A 144 11.51 2.77 -3.85
CA PRO A 144 12.13 2.51 -2.55
C PRO A 144 11.69 1.16 -1.96
N LEU A 145 10.42 0.77 -2.14
CA LEU A 145 9.92 -0.51 -1.61
C LEU A 145 10.59 -1.72 -2.29
N TRP A 146 10.79 -1.67 -3.60
CA TRP A 146 11.52 -2.70 -4.33
C TRP A 146 12.99 -2.79 -3.89
N ARG A 147 13.64 -1.64 -3.66
CA ARG A 147 15.02 -1.60 -3.16
C ARG A 147 15.14 -2.22 -1.77
N GLU A 148 14.19 -1.94 -0.88
CA GLU A 148 14.14 -2.55 0.45
C GLU A 148 13.89 -4.06 0.39
N ASP A 149 12.94 -4.52 -0.44
CA ASP A 149 12.67 -5.96 -0.62
C ASP A 149 13.92 -6.69 -1.11
N ARG A 150 14.63 -6.10 -2.07
CA ARG A 150 15.86 -6.65 -2.62
C ARG A 150 16.97 -6.73 -1.56
N ALA A 151 17.19 -5.64 -0.82
CA ALA A 151 18.19 -5.62 0.25
C ALA A 151 17.89 -6.66 1.35
N ARG A 152 16.61 -6.85 1.72
CA ARG A 152 16.19 -7.91 2.67
C ARG A 152 16.51 -9.32 2.16
N ARG A 153 16.30 -9.58 0.87
CA ARG A 153 16.58 -10.89 0.25
C ARG A 153 18.08 -11.17 0.16
N GLU A 154 18.88 -10.18 -0.23
CA GLU A 154 20.35 -10.29 -0.28
C GLU A 154 20.94 -10.54 1.12
N ALA A 155 20.44 -9.86 2.15
CA ALA A 155 20.85 -10.11 3.53
C ALA A 155 20.50 -11.54 4.01
N ALA A 156 19.32 -12.05 3.62
CA ALA A 156 18.89 -13.39 3.97
C ALA A 156 19.73 -14.48 3.27
N SER A 157 20.12 -14.29 2.00
CA SER A 157 20.99 -15.24 1.30
C SER A 157 22.39 -15.30 1.93
N VAL A 158 22.99 -14.15 2.25
CA VAL A 158 24.30 -14.10 2.93
C VAL A 158 24.25 -14.80 4.28
N ALA A 159 23.20 -14.58 5.07
CA ALA A 159 23.03 -15.26 6.34
C ALA A 159 22.96 -16.79 6.18
N ASN A 160 22.25 -17.27 5.16
CA ASN A 160 22.14 -18.71 4.88
C ASN A 160 23.49 -19.33 4.48
N ASP A 161 24.26 -18.64 3.62
CA ASP A 161 25.61 -19.09 3.22
C ASP A 161 26.56 -19.15 4.42
N THR A 162 26.50 -18.18 5.34
CA THR A 162 27.34 -18.20 6.56
C THR A 162 27.02 -19.37 7.49
N VAL A 163 25.75 -19.76 7.58
CA VAL A 163 25.32 -20.92 8.37
C VAL A 163 25.84 -22.21 7.74
N ASP A 164 25.74 -22.33 6.42
CA ASP A 164 26.21 -23.51 5.67
C ASP A 164 27.73 -23.68 5.78
N LEU A 165 28.50 -22.61 5.60
CA LEU A 165 29.96 -22.61 5.80
C LEU A 165 30.37 -22.97 7.24
N GLY A 166 29.56 -22.56 8.23
CA GLY A 166 29.76 -22.92 9.63
C GLY A 166 29.51 -24.40 9.89
N ALA A 167 28.45 -24.96 9.32
CA ALA A 167 28.11 -26.37 9.40
C ALA A 167 29.17 -27.25 8.70
N ASP A 168 29.61 -26.87 7.50
CA ASP A 168 30.68 -27.53 6.76
C ASP A 168 32.01 -27.56 7.54
N ARG A 169 32.33 -26.47 8.23
CA ARG A 169 33.53 -26.39 9.08
C ARG A 169 33.41 -27.29 10.31
N GLN A 170 32.21 -27.45 10.88
CA GLN A 170 31.95 -28.38 12.00
C GLN A 170 31.97 -29.86 11.57
N LEU A 171 31.53 -30.16 10.35
CA LEU A 171 31.56 -31.52 9.78
C LEU A 171 32.96 -31.95 9.30
N ARG A 172 33.90 -31.00 9.15
CA ARG A 172 35.31 -31.25 8.83
C ARG A 172 36.27 -30.82 9.94
N PRO A 173 36.15 -31.36 11.17
CA PRO A 173 37.11 -31.05 12.23
C PRO A 173 38.40 -31.83 11.93
N GLY A 174 39.41 -31.19 11.34
CA GLY A 174 40.78 -31.73 11.35
C GLY A 174 41.57 -31.80 10.05
N MET A 175 41.16 -31.19 8.94
CA MET A 175 42.11 -30.96 7.84
C MET A 175 42.95 -29.70 8.12
N THR A 176 43.87 -29.82 9.08
CA THR A 176 45.09 -28.99 9.09
C THR A 176 45.84 -29.29 7.80
N ARG A 177 45.92 -28.30 6.91
CA ARG A 177 46.71 -28.39 5.68
C ARG A 177 48.19 -28.60 6.06
N PRO A 178 48.92 -29.51 5.39
CA PRO A 178 50.35 -29.71 5.59
C PRO A 178 51.17 -28.48 5.17
#